data_AF-A0A833CYC2-F1
#
_entry.id   AF-A0A833CYC2-F1
#
_cell.length_a   1.000
_cell.length_b   1.000
_cell.length_c   1.000
_cell.angle_alpha   90.00
_cell.angle_beta   90.00
_cell.angle_gamma   90.00
#
_symmetry.space_group_name_H-M   'P 1'
#
loop_
_entity.id
_entity.type
_entity.pdbx_description
1 polymer ?
#
loop_
_entity_poly.entity_id
_entity_poly.type
_entity_poly.pdbx_seq_one_letter_code
_entity_poly.pdbx_strand_id
1 'polypeptide(L)'
;MWKYLIVSFFSLTRAAFAIETQALQVFMKDFNTGEVLFEKNADQEMTPSSMSKIMTAHLVFERLKSGDIKLDDKLHVSKEAWQKGGSRMFVQVDTQVPVEDLLQGVIVQSGNDAGIVLAEGLAGTEAAFAEEMTRKAHEMGAKNS
;
A
#
# COMPACT_ATOMS: atom_id res chain seq x y z
N MET A 1 -11.89 70.65 -14.89
CA MET A 1 -12.77 69.46 -15.01
C MET A 1 -11.89 68.23 -15.22
N TRP A 2 -11.55 67.51 -14.15
CA TRP A 2 -10.77 66.26 -14.21
C TRP A 2 -11.76 65.10 -14.21
N LYS A 3 -11.81 64.32 -15.29
CA LYS A 3 -12.60 63.08 -15.35
C LYS A 3 -11.74 61.95 -14.80
N TYR A 4 -12.14 61.36 -13.66
CA TYR A 4 -11.49 60.18 -13.12
C TYR A 4 -11.83 58.96 -14.00
N LEU A 5 -10.81 58.33 -14.56
CA LEU A 5 -10.93 57.06 -15.28
C LEU A 5 -10.76 55.95 -14.23
N ILE A 6 -11.84 55.26 -13.89
CA ILE A 6 -11.77 54.07 -13.04
C ILE A 6 -11.29 52.93 -13.92
N VAL A 7 -10.03 52.51 -13.72
CA VAL A 7 -9.49 51.29 -14.32
C VAL A 7 -9.80 50.15 -13.35
N SER A 8 -10.83 49.37 -13.65
CA SER A 8 -11.10 48.12 -12.94
C SER A 8 -10.07 47.07 -13.37
N PHE A 9 -9.15 46.74 -12.46
CA PHE A 9 -8.31 45.55 -12.61
C PHE A 9 -9.17 44.31 -12.32
N PHE A 10 -9.58 43.60 -13.37
CA PHE A 10 -10.01 42.21 -13.23
C PHE A 10 -8.76 41.37 -12.96
N SER A 11 -8.56 40.97 -11.70
CA SER A 11 -7.59 39.94 -11.38
C SER A 11 -8.13 38.62 -11.92
N LEU A 12 -7.58 38.15 -13.05
CA LEU A 12 -7.76 36.77 -13.48
C LEU A 12 -7.06 35.89 -12.44
N THR A 13 -7.80 35.46 -11.42
CA THR A 13 -7.40 34.30 -10.62
C THR A 13 -7.26 33.15 -11.60
N ARG A 14 -6.01 32.83 -11.96
CA ARG A 14 -5.69 31.61 -12.68
C ARG A 14 -6.16 30.48 -11.79
N ALA A 15 -7.30 29.88 -12.15
CA ALA A 15 -7.67 28.58 -11.59
C ALA A 15 -6.44 27.70 -11.71
N ALA A 16 -6.00 27.11 -10.60
CA ALA A 16 -4.95 26.10 -10.64
C ALA A 16 -5.31 25.13 -11.78
N PHE A 17 -4.35 24.84 -12.66
CA PHE A 17 -4.58 23.91 -13.76
C PHE A 17 -5.15 22.63 -13.15
N ALA A 18 -6.40 22.29 -13.47
CA ALA A 18 -6.95 21.00 -13.09
C ALA A 18 -6.02 19.94 -13.69
N ILE A 19 -5.48 19.06 -12.85
CA ILE A 19 -4.64 17.97 -13.33
C ILE A 19 -5.54 17.06 -14.19
N GLU A 20 -5.35 17.11 -15.50
CA GLU A 20 -6.01 16.19 -16.41
C GLU A 20 -5.22 14.88 -16.48
N THR A 21 -5.91 13.76 -16.31
CA THR A 21 -5.30 12.43 -16.35
C THR A 21 -6.28 11.36 -16.81
N GLN A 22 -5.74 10.37 -17.52
CA GLN A 22 -6.47 9.18 -17.95
C GLN A 22 -6.68 8.17 -16.80
N ALA A 23 -5.99 8.33 -15.66
CA ALA A 23 -6.16 7.47 -14.50
C ALA A 23 -7.63 7.45 -14.04
N LEU A 24 -8.14 6.27 -13.71
CA LEU A 24 -9.52 6.10 -13.24
C LEU A 24 -9.71 6.66 -11.83
N GLN A 25 -8.75 6.40 -10.94
CA GLN A 25 -8.70 6.90 -9.57
C GLN A 25 -7.39 7.64 -9.31
N VAL A 26 -7.44 8.72 -8.52
CA VAL A 26 -6.28 9.48 -8.04
C VAL A 26 -6.56 10.00 -6.64
N PHE A 27 -5.56 9.93 -5.77
CA PHE A 27 -5.54 10.62 -4.50
C PHE A 27 -4.14 11.18 -4.24
N MET A 28 -4.05 12.49 -4.07
CA MET A 28 -2.80 13.20 -3.81
C MET A 28 -3.01 14.09 -2.58
N LYS A 29 -2.18 13.87 -1.58
CA LYS A 29 -2.27 14.51 -0.27
C LYS A 29 -0.90 14.96 0.18
N ASP A 30 -0.81 16.16 0.73
CA ASP A 30 0.38 16.57 1.46
C ASP A 30 0.43 15.84 2.81
N PHE A 31 1.54 15.15 3.07
CA PHE A 31 1.68 14.34 4.27
C PHE A 31 1.77 15.18 5.55
N ASN A 32 2.38 16.37 5.50
CA ASN A 32 2.65 17.19 6.68
C ASN A 32 1.42 17.99 7.11
N THR A 33 0.70 18.58 6.15
CA THR A 33 -0.48 19.41 6.42
C THR A 33 -1.77 18.59 6.43
N GLY A 34 -1.75 17.43 5.77
CA GLY A 34 -2.94 16.62 5.56
C GLY A 34 -3.87 17.16 4.47
N GLU A 35 -3.48 18.21 3.76
CA GLU A 35 -4.28 18.82 2.70
C GLU A 35 -4.40 17.89 1.49
N VAL A 36 -5.62 17.66 1.01
CA VAL A 36 -5.87 16.95 -0.24
C VAL A 36 -5.63 17.93 -1.39
N LEU A 37 -4.58 17.68 -2.17
CA LEU A 37 -4.14 18.54 -3.26
C LEU A 37 -4.88 18.23 -4.56
N PHE A 38 -5.25 16.95 -4.76
CA PHE A 38 -6.02 16.51 -5.91
C PHE A 38 -6.63 15.13 -5.65
N GLU A 39 -7.89 14.94 -6.04
CA GLU A 39 -8.57 13.66 -5.99
C GLU A 39 -9.48 13.44 -7.20
N LYS A 40 -9.60 12.18 -7.61
CA LYS A 40 -10.50 11.73 -8.67
C LYS A 40 -10.98 10.34 -8.29
N ASN A 41 -12.28 10.16 -8.05
CA ASN A 41 -12.86 8.87 -7.66
C ASN A 41 -12.11 8.19 -6.49
N ALA A 42 -11.61 8.96 -5.52
CA ALA A 42 -10.69 8.45 -4.49
C ALA A 42 -11.33 7.40 -3.57
N ASP A 43 -12.63 7.51 -3.32
CA ASP A 43 -13.38 6.56 -2.48
C ASP A 43 -14.01 5.40 -3.28
N GLN A 44 -13.85 5.38 -4.61
CA GLN A 44 -14.42 4.32 -5.44
C GLN A 44 -13.62 3.03 -5.26
N GLU A 45 -14.32 1.95 -4.89
CA GLU A 45 -13.72 0.62 -4.77
C GLU A 45 -13.06 0.16 -6.07
N MET A 46 -11.89 -0.45 -5.95
CA MET A 46 -11.14 -1.03 -7.04
C MET A 46 -10.29 -2.21 -6.57
N THR A 47 -9.92 -3.10 -7.48
CA THR A 47 -8.96 -4.17 -7.17
C THR A 47 -7.58 -3.57 -6.89
N PRO A 48 -7.00 -3.75 -5.69
CA PRO A 48 -5.73 -3.12 -5.32
C PRO A 48 -4.53 -3.73 -6.06
N SER A 49 -4.68 -4.95 -6.61
CA SER A 49 -3.55 -5.72 -7.18
C SER A 49 -2.41 -5.79 -6.15
N SER A 50 -1.16 -5.62 -6.58
CA SER A 50 0.01 -5.65 -5.69
C SER A 50 0.05 -4.56 -4.62
N MET A 51 -0.81 -3.53 -4.67
CA MET A 51 -0.88 -2.54 -3.59
C MET A 51 -1.33 -3.15 -2.26
N SER A 52 -2.01 -4.31 -2.28
CA SER A 52 -2.34 -5.06 -1.05
C SER A 52 -1.09 -5.42 -0.22
N LYS A 53 0.07 -5.59 -0.87
CA LYS A 53 1.34 -5.90 -0.20
C LYS A 53 1.85 -4.79 0.70
N ILE A 54 1.34 -3.56 0.56
CA ILE A 54 1.62 -2.47 1.51
C ILE A 54 1.08 -2.84 2.90
N MET A 55 -0.13 -3.40 2.98
CA MET A 55 -0.69 -3.86 4.25
C MET A 55 0.03 -5.11 4.78
N THR A 56 0.45 -6.03 3.89
CA THR A 56 1.32 -7.15 4.29
C THR A 56 2.60 -6.65 4.96
N ALA A 57 3.33 -5.73 4.32
CA ALA A 57 4.55 -5.16 4.88
C ALA A 57 4.27 -4.38 6.18
N HIS A 58 3.16 -3.64 6.24
CA HIS A 58 2.75 -2.91 7.44
C HIS A 58 2.61 -3.83 8.66
N LEU A 59 1.89 -4.94 8.54
CA LEU A 59 1.70 -5.90 9.64
C LEU A 59 3.00 -6.60 10.07
N VAL A 60 3.91 -6.85 9.12
CA VAL A 60 5.24 -7.40 9.42
C VAL A 60 6.07 -6.36 10.19
N PHE A 61 6.06 -5.10 9.76
CA PHE A 61 6.76 -4.01 10.47
C PHE A 61 6.16 -3.74 11.86
N GLU A 62 4.85 -3.89 12.04
CA GLU A 62 4.21 -3.78 13.36
C GLU A 62 4.76 -4.83 14.33
N ARG A 63 4.89 -6.09 13.87
CA ARG A 63 5.46 -7.20 14.66
C ARG A 63 6.96 -7.06 14.92
N LEU A 64 7.71 -6.56 13.94
CA LEU A 64 9.14 -6.24 14.14
C LEU A 64 9.30 -5.12 15.18
N LYS A 65 8.41 -4.13 15.17
CA LYS A 65 8.43 -3.01 16.11
C LYS A 65 8.01 -3.42 17.53
N SER A 66 7.04 -4.32 17.68
CA SER A 66 6.65 -4.88 18.99
C SER A 66 7.67 -5.87 19.54
N GLY A 67 8.51 -6.45 18.67
CA GLY A 67 9.48 -7.48 19.02
C GLY A 67 8.90 -8.90 19.00
N ASP A 68 7.70 -9.08 18.44
CA ASP A 68 7.06 -10.40 18.29
C ASP A 68 7.83 -11.30 17.30
N ILE A 69 8.53 -10.68 16.34
CA ILE A 69 9.44 -11.34 15.41
C ILE A 69 10.72 -10.51 15.24
N LYS A 70 11.75 -11.14 14.69
CA LYS A 70 13.03 -10.53 14.30
C LYS A 70 13.29 -10.74 12.81
N LEU A 71 14.19 -9.95 12.26
CA LEU A 71 14.59 -10.04 10.85
C LEU A 71 15.27 -11.39 10.51
N ASP A 72 15.96 -11.99 11.47
CA ASP A 72 16.67 -13.26 11.32
C ASP A 72 15.82 -14.50 11.66
N ASP A 73 14.59 -14.30 12.15
CA ASP A 73 13.62 -15.39 12.30
C ASP A 73 13.35 -16.00 10.93
N LYS A 74 13.23 -17.32 10.88
CA LYS A 74 13.07 -18.06 9.64
C LYS A 74 11.67 -18.65 9.56
N LEU A 75 11.02 -18.44 8.42
CA LEU A 75 9.69 -18.96 8.14
C LEU A 75 9.77 -20.10 7.13
N HIS A 76 8.98 -21.14 7.34
CA HIS A 76 8.92 -22.31 6.48
C HIS A 76 8.18 -22.00 5.17
N VAL A 77 8.73 -22.46 4.06
CA VAL A 77 8.15 -22.29 2.73
C VAL A 77 7.22 -23.46 2.42
N SER A 78 5.92 -23.19 2.42
CA SER A 78 4.90 -24.16 2.02
C SER A 78 4.93 -24.46 0.52
N LYS A 79 4.25 -25.54 0.14
CA LYS A 79 4.04 -25.89 -1.26
C LYS A 79 3.16 -24.86 -1.97
N GLU A 80 2.16 -24.34 -1.26
CA GLU A 80 1.24 -23.30 -1.70
C GLU A 80 2.00 -22.02 -2.07
N ALA A 81 2.90 -21.56 -1.20
CA ALA A 81 3.76 -20.41 -1.47
C ALA A 81 4.64 -20.63 -2.71
N TRP A 82 5.32 -21.77 -2.78
CA TRP A 82 6.21 -22.12 -3.90
C TRP A 82 5.47 -22.19 -5.25
N GLN A 83 4.23 -22.68 -5.26
CA GLN A 83 3.43 -22.82 -6.48
C GLN A 83 2.79 -21.51 -6.94
N LYS A 84 2.67 -20.49 -6.08
CA LYS A 84 1.93 -19.26 -6.38
C LYS A 84 2.47 -18.51 -7.60
N GLY A 85 1.65 -18.31 -8.62
CA GLY A 85 2.01 -17.59 -9.86
C GLY A 85 2.28 -16.10 -9.69
N GLY A 86 2.63 -15.42 -10.78
CA GLY A 86 2.90 -13.97 -10.81
C GLY A 86 4.35 -13.64 -10.46
N SER A 87 4.60 -12.43 -9.93
CA SER A 87 5.91 -12.02 -9.45
C SER A 87 6.37 -12.90 -8.28
N ARG A 88 7.66 -13.23 -8.24
CA ARG A 88 8.25 -14.19 -7.29
C ARG A 88 9.65 -13.78 -6.87
N MET A 89 10.05 -14.21 -5.66
CA MET A 89 11.45 -14.23 -5.23
C MET A 89 12.12 -15.60 -5.37
N PHE A 90 11.37 -16.60 -5.85
CA PHE A 90 11.84 -17.95 -6.14
C PHE A 90 12.26 -18.73 -4.88
N VAL A 91 11.46 -18.62 -3.81
CA VAL A 91 11.62 -19.46 -2.61
C VAL A 91 11.58 -20.95 -2.98
N GLN A 92 12.26 -21.79 -2.20
CA GLN A 92 12.27 -23.24 -2.41
C GLN A 92 11.34 -23.91 -1.39
N VAL A 93 10.46 -24.80 -1.84
CA VAL A 93 9.58 -25.58 -0.96
C VAL A 93 10.39 -26.37 0.08
N ASP A 94 9.84 -26.51 1.29
CA ASP A 94 10.44 -27.21 2.42
C ASP A 94 11.74 -26.60 2.97
N THR A 95 12.10 -25.39 2.51
CA THR A 95 13.19 -24.61 3.09
C THR A 95 12.68 -23.61 4.11
N GLN A 96 13.60 -22.89 4.76
CA GLN A 96 13.25 -21.75 5.60
C GLN A 96 13.99 -20.51 5.14
N VAL A 97 13.28 -19.39 5.09
CA VAL A 97 13.80 -18.10 4.59
C VAL A 97 13.69 -17.06 5.71
N PRO A 98 14.73 -16.24 5.96
CA PRO A 98 14.68 -15.15 6.92
C PRO A 98 13.56 -14.14 6.60
N VAL A 99 12.96 -13.55 7.64
CA VAL A 99 11.96 -12.47 7.51
C VAL A 99 12.50 -11.30 6.69
N GLU A 100 13.79 -10.95 6.84
CA GLU A 100 14.43 -9.89 6.05
C GLU A 100 14.35 -10.15 4.53
N ASP A 101 14.72 -11.36 4.10
CA ASP A 101 14.73 -11.74 2.69
C ASP A 101 13.30 -11.79 2.13
N LEU A 102 12.34 -12.29 2.92
CA LEU A 102 10.93 -12.31 2.55
C LEU A 102 10.36 -10.90 2.40
N LEU A 103 10.71 -9.98 3.30
CA LEU A 103 10.35 -8.56 3.20
C LEU A 103 10.92 -7.93 1.93
N GLN A 104 12.19 -8.20 1.60
CA GLN A 104 12.78 -7.72 0.36
C GLN A 104 12.07 -8.31 -0.87
N GLY A 105 11.71 -9.60 -0.83
CA GLY A 105 10.93 -10.26 -1.87
C GLY A 105 9.57 -9.57 -2.10
N VAL A 106 8.85 -9.23 -1.03
CA VAL A 106 7.57 -8.51 -1.10
C VAL A 106 7.76 -7.07 -1.58
N ILE A 107 8.68 -6.31 -0.99
CA ILE A 107 8.79 -4.87 -1.21
C ILE A 107 9.46 -4.55 -2.56
N VAL A 108 10.53 -5.27 -2.91
CA VAL A 108 11.33 -4.98 -4.11
C VAL A 108 10.79 -5.73 -5.33
N GLN A 109 10.48 -7.02 -5.18
CA GLN A 109 10.06 -7.85 -6.30
C GLN A 109 8.55 -8.00 -6.41
N SER A 110 7.78 -7.55 -5.42
CA SER A 110 6.35 -7.82 -5.32
C SER A 110 6.06 -9.34 -5.35
N GLY A 111 6.97 -10.14 -4.79
CA GLY A 111 6.90 -11.60 -4.76
C GLY A 111 5.64 -12.08 -4.05
N ASN A 112 4.79 -12.80 -4.78
CA ASN A 112 3.58 -13.42 -4.23
C ASN A 112 3.92 -14.61 -3.33
N ASP A 113 4.95 -15.35 -3.70
CA ASP A 113 5.50 -16.45 -2.92
C ASP A 113 5.98 -15.97 -1.55
N ALA A 114 6.79 -14.91 -1.51
CA ALA A 114 7.25 -14.25 -0.29
C ALA A 114 6.09 -13.79 0.61
N GLY A 115 5.07 -13.18 0.00
CA GLY A 115 3.88 -12.71 0.71
C GLY A 115 3.10 -13.84 1.38
N ILE A 116 2.98 -15.00 0.72
CA ILE A 116 2.31 -16.17 1.30
C ILE A 116 3.14 -16.77 2.43
N VAL A 117 4.46 -16.89 2.28
CA VAL A 117 5.32 -17.39 3.37
C VAL A 117 5.17 -16.51 4.62
N LEU A 118 5.15 -15.18 4.46
CA LEU A 118 4.90 -14.26 5.58
C LEU A 118 3.50 -14.45 6.17
N ALA A 119 2.47 -14.55 5.33
CA ALA A 119 1.10 -14.71 5.79
C ALA A 119 0.90 -16.00 6.61
N GLU A 120 1.38 -17.12 6.08
CA GLU A 120 1.30 -18.43 6.73
C GLU A 120 2.18 -18.49 7.99
N GLY A 121 3.39 -17.94 7.94
CA GLY A 121 4.30 -17.94 9.08
C GLY A 121 3.83 -17.07 10.25
N LEU A 122 3.04 -16.02 9.98
CA LEU A 122 2.62 -15.03 10.99
C LEU A 122 1.18 -15.19 11.48
N ALA A 123 0.31 -15.83 10.69
CA ALA A 123 -1.10 -16.04 11.04
C ALA A 123 -1.57 -17.49 10.83
N GLY A 124 -0.67 -18.41 10.47
CA GLY A 124 -0.95 -19.82 10.21
C GLY A 124 -1.51 -20.10 8.82
N THR A 125 -2.30 -19.20 8.23
CA THR A 125 -2.85 -19.34 6.86
C THR A 125 -2.93 -18.00 6.13
N GLU A 126 -2.91 -18.03 4.79
CA GLU A 126 -3.16 -16.83 3.95
C GLU A 126 -4.51 -16.17 4.28
N ALA A 127 -5.55 -16.97 4.56
CA ALA A 127 -6.89 -16.48 4.88
C ALA A 127 -6.95 -15.75 6.23
N ALA A 128 -6.36 -16.32 7.28
CA ALA A 128 -6.31 -15.67 8.60
C ALA A 128 -5.51 -14.36 8.55
N PHE A 129 -4.43 -14.34 7.76
CA PHE A 129 -3.66 -13.12 7.54
C PHE A 129 -4.49 -12.06 6.80
N ALA A 130 -5.28 -12.45 5.79
CA ALA A 130 -6.15 -11.53 5.06
C ALA A 130 -7.24 -10.92 5.98
N GLU A 131 -7.83 -11.70 6.88
CA GLU A 131 -8.77 -11.19 7.89
C GLU A 131 -8.10 -10.16 8.81
N GLU A 132 -6.85 -10.42 9.22
CA GLU A 132 -6.06 -9.47 10.00
C GLU A 132 -5.77 -8.18 9.22
N MET A 133 -5.41 -8.28 7.94
CA MET A 133 -5.21 -7.14 7.04
C MET A 133 -6.46 -6.27 6.94
N THR A 134 -7.64 -6.87 6.75
CA THR A 134 -8.92 -6.12 6.68
C THR A 134 -9.22 -5.45 8.01
N ARG A 135 -9.07 -6.16 9.14
CA ARG A 135 -9.27 -5.57 10.47
C ARG A 135 -8.35 -4.37 10.68
N LYS A 136 -7.06 -4.50 10.35
CA LYS A 136 -6.08 -3.40 10.45
C LYS A 136 -6.46 -2.22 9.56
N ALA A 137 -6.90 -2.47 8.32
CA ALA A 137 -7.36 -1.42 7.42
C ALA A 137 -8.51 -0.61 8.04
N HIS A 138 -9.49 -1.29 8.64
CA HIS A 138 -10.63 -0.62 9.30
C HIS A 138 -10.21 0.13 10.56
N GLU A 139 -9.28 -0.40 11.37
CA GLU A 139 -8.67 0.30 12.50
C GLU A 139 -7.97 1.60 12.07
N MET A 140 -7.36 1.62 10.88
CA MET A 140 -6.71 2.80 10.28
C MET A 140 -7.70 3.77 9.61
N GLY A 141 -8.99 3.43 9.56
CA GLY A 141 -10.03 4.25 8.94
C GLY A 141 -10.24 4.01 7.44
N ALA A 142 -9.58 3.02 6.84
CA ALA A 142 -9.78 2.63 5.44
C ALA A 142 -11.03 1.74 5.29
N LYS A 143 -12.21 2.38 5.29
CA LYS A 143 -13.53 1.69 5.33
C LYS A 143 -13.96 1.03 4.02
N ASN A 144 -13.36 1.42 2.90
CA ASN A 144 -13.67 0.88 1.56
C ASN A 144 -12.56 -0.10 1.10
N SER A 145 -12.11 -0.96 2.02
CA SER A 145 -10.97 -1.87 1.84
C SER A 145 -11.23 -3.23 2.49
#